data_AF-A0A0N5B9E2-F1
#
_entry.id   AF-A0A0N5B9E2-F1
#
_cell.length_a   1.000
_cell.length_b   1.000
_cell.length_c   1.000
_cell.angle_alpha   90.00
_cell.angle_beta   90.00
_cell.angle_gamma   90.00
#
_symmetry.space_group_name_H-M   'P 1'
#
loop_
_entity.id
_entity.type
_entity.pdbx_description
1 polymer ?
#
loop_
_entity_poly.entity_id
_entity_poly.type
_entity_poly.pdbx_seq_one_letter_code
_entity_poly.pdbx_strand_id
1 'polypeptide(L)'
;MDADIKNKSLKEQLKELLGNEIDDNSPLRPNIRYRPPSYQTPKHDARSDAILIAIEQFQQKGISYESATLLGYDFIKKYEEELNLKDNVTFNKDIYEPLDNSMWCPTVIKCVKEYLLKVNSGEIECPEEPSTWSEWQFSYCAQKNKRQKMEDKFVALPTLSLLNGDPKTAFFGVFDGHNGLEISTYCAAQFPKIIVDEKIENNVERLKKAFEVIDERINIRCIKENIRSGTTAVCAIVTKNDISLAWVGDSEGGVVKSDGIKRITRLHIPSDPDEHVRVEECGGIIIPIAGELRVCGVLNLTRALGDIQGKPMISSEPDTLSININDDKTNYMLMLASDGVWGSLPDDTLNQVIREFISSKPVSEYKKLATTIVEAARDGGTTDNLTCVIVYLKPLDECTEKESTNFDEISLAVYCSLDVICEDKDRTPSSSRTQELYVGLLLEDNKRKFYGFLTNTNHKIILVFDQPQEASLVYKDHDIRVLFSRIHTALCSAFMNPFYHIGEPLNSKVLNKVANEILLAQ
;
A
#
# COMPACT_ATOMS: atom_id res chain seq x y z
N MET A 1 9.13 12.61 -13.16
CA MET A 1 8.76 12.21 -14.54
C MET A 1 7.44 12.90 -14.84
N ASP A 2 7.36 13.71 -15.89
CA ASP A 2 6.18 14.54 -16.14
C ASP A 2 4.92 13.70 -16.27
N ALA A 3 3.90 14.07 -15.48
CA ALA A 3 2.66 13.33 -15.35
C ALA A 3 1.88 13.20 -16.68
N ASP A 4 2.21 14.02 -17.67
CA ASP A 4 1.59 14.03 -19.01
C ASP A 4 2.02 12.85 -19.90
N ILE A 5 3.17 12.22 -19.65
CA ILE A 5 3.63 11.09 -20.47
C ILE A 5 2.91 9.79 -20.10
N LYS A 6 2.53 9.60 -18.82
CA LYS A 6 1.88 8.37 -18.32
C LYS A 6 0.48 8.12 -18.92
N ASN A 7 -0.12 9.14 -19.54
CA ASN A 7 -1.47 9.08 -20.11
C ASN A 7 -1.48 8.92 -21.64
N LYS A 8 -0.32 8.94 -22.30
CA LYS A 8 -0.20 8.75 -23.75
C LYS A 8 -0.11 7.26 -24.08
N SER A 9 -0.61 6.85 -25.24
CA SER A 9 -0.42 5.48 -25.75
C SER A 9 1.06 5.17 -25.96
N LEU A 10 1.44 3.90 -25.94
CA LEU A 10 2.83 3.48 -26.20
C LEU A 10 3.35 4.03 -27.54
N LYS A 11 2.54 4.00 -28.60
CA LYS A 11 2.89 4.56 -29.92
C LYS A 11 3.15 6.07 -29.87
N GLU A 12 2.34 6.82 -29.12
CA GLU A 12 2.54 8.26 -28.94
C GLU A 12 3.79 8.56 -28.11
N GLN A 13 4.03 7.82 -27.02
CA GLN A 13 5.25 7.94 -26.21
C GLN A 13 6.50 7.72 -27.08
N LEU A 14 6.51 6.66 -27.90
CA LEU A 14 7.62 6.37 -28.81
C LEU A 14 7.81 7.45 -29.86
N LYS A 15 6.74 7.93 -30.49
CA LYS A 15 6.80 8.97 -31.52
C LYS A 15 7.34 10.30 -30.96
N GLU A 16 6.93 10.68 -29.76
CA GLU A 16 7.40 11.91 -29.11
C GLU A 16 8.86 11.82 -28.65
N LEU A 17 9.29 10.65 -28.16
CA LEU A 17 10.64 10.44 -27.67
C LEU A 17 11.66 10.24 -28.80
N LEU A 18 11.29 9.49 -29.84
CA LEU A 18 12.21 9.09 -30.93
C LEU A 18 12.03 9.94 -32.19
N GLY A 19 10.87 10.58 -32.39
CA GLY A 19 10.69 11.56 -33.46
C GLY A 19 11.55 12.82 -33.29
N ASN A 20 11.91 13.14 -32.04
CA ASN A 20 12.84 14.23 -31.71
C ASN A 20 14.32 13.82 -31.81
N GLU A 21 14.65 12.52 -31.87
CA GLU A 21 16.05 12.07 -32.09
C GLU A 21 16.51 12.26 -33.57
N ILE A 22 15.64 12.73 -34.47
CA ILE A 22 15.97 13.07 -35.87
C ILE A 22 16.39 14.54 -36.04
N ASP A 23 16.19 15.39 -35.03
CA ASP A 23 16.65 16.79 -35.06
C ASP A 23 17.95 16.91 -34.26
N ASP A 24 19.08 16.97 -34.97
CA ASP A 24 20.47 17.01 -34.49
C ASP A 24 20.79 18.22 -33.58
N ASN A 25 19.79 19.07 -33.29
CA ASN A 25 19.88 20.28 -32.47
C ASN A 25 18.96 20.30 -31.23
N SER A 26 18.21 19.24 -30.94
CA SER A 26 17.52 19.16 -29.64
C SER A 26 18.56 18.98 -28.52
N PRO A 27 18.40 19.61 -27.34
CA PRO A 27 19.34 19.40 -26.23
C PRO A 27 19.27 17.92 -25.85
N LEU A 28 20.27 17.17 -26.30
CA LEU A 28 20.47 15.76 -26.00
C LEU A 28 20.17 15.55 -24.52
N ARG A 29 19.10 14.81 -24.21
CA ARG A 29 18.91 14.29 -22.85
C ARG A 29 20.25 13.65 -22.49
N PRO A 30 20.84 14.00 -21.33
CA PRO A 30 22.21 13.58 -21.02
C PRO A 30 22.32 12.09 -21.22
N ASN A 31 23.27 11.65 -22.05
CA ASN A 31 23.56 10.24 -22.25
C ASN A 31 23.94 9.65 -20.89
N ILE A 32 22.99 9.03 -20.20
CA ILE A 32 23.24 8.35 -18.93
C ILE A 32 24.16 7.18 -19.27
N ARG A 33 25.43 7.29 -18.85
CA ARG A 33 26.39 6.21 -19.03
C ARG A 33 25.95 5.05 -18.16
N TYR A 34 25.36 4.03 -18.77
CA TYR A 34 25.09 2.77 -18.11
C TYR A 34 26.40 2.23 -17.53
N ARG A 35 26.38 1.95 -16.22
CA ARG A 35 27.45 1.21 -15.56
C ARG A 35 26.93 -0.20 -15.35
N PRO A 36 27.65 -1.24 -15.79
CA PRO A 36 27.27 -2.60 -15.48
C PRO A 36 27.12 -2.73 -13.96
N PRO A 37 26.16 -3.53 -13.50
CA PRO A 37 26.02 -3.81 -12.07
C PRO A 37 27.33 -4.38 -11.53
N SER A 38 27.62 -4.09 -10.26
CA SER A 38 28.79 -4.62 -9.54
C SER A 38 28.71 -6.13 -9.31
N TYR A 39 27.51 -6.70 -9.41
CA TYR A 39 27.23 -8.12 -9.26
C TYR A 39 27.35 -8.89 -10.59
N GLN A 40 27.56 -10.20 -10.48
CA GLN A 40 27.60 -11.13 -11.60
C GLN A 40 26.19 -11.48 -12.09
N THR A 41 26.08 -11.99 -13.32
CA THR A 41 24.81 -12.48 -13.87
C THR A 41 24.94 -13.98 -14.18
N PRO A 42 24.55 -14.88 -13.26
CA PRO A 42 24.45 -16.31 -13.54
C PRO A 42 23.55 -16.59 -14.75
N LYS A 43 23.87 -17.62 -15.54
CA LYS A 43 23.05 -18.00 -16.71
C LYS A 43 21.58 -18.24 -16.38
N HIS A 44 21.28 -18.81 -15.21
CA HIS A 44 19.90 -19.05 -14.76
C HIS A 44 19.16 -17.77 -14.33
N ASP A 45 19.86 -16.66 -14.08
CA ASP A 45 19.30 -15.35 -13.75
C ASP A 45 19.17 -14.43 -14.98
N ALA A 46 19.98 -14.69 -16.01
CA ALA A 46 20.25 -13.77 -17.12
C ALA A 46 19.01 -13.28 -17.87
N ARG A 47 17.97 -14.13 -17.99
CA ARG A 47 16.72 -13.75 -18.68
C ARG A 47 15.98 -12.64 -17.93
N SER A 48 15.72 -12.81 -16.64
CA SER A 48 14.99 -11.81 -15.85
C SER A 48 15.85 -10.56 -15.61
N ASP A 49 17.16 -10.72 -15.46
CA ASP A 49 18.10 -9.60 -15.36
C ASP A 49 18.09 -8.75 -16.65
N ALA A 50 18.07 -9.37 -17.84
CA ALA A 50 17.97 -8.66 -19.12
C ALA A 50 16.65 -7.89 -19.27
N ILE A 51 15.54 -8.46 -18.81
CA ILE A 51 14.22 -7.80 -18.82
C ILE A 51 14.27 -6.55 -17.94
N LEU A 52 14.78 -6.66 -16.70
CA LEU A 52 14.86 -5.53 -15.79
C LEU A 52 15.78 -4.43 -16.34
N ILE A 53 16.94 -4.79 -16.89
CA ILE A 53 17.85 -3.84 -17.55
C ILE A 53 17.13 -3.11 -18.68
N ALA A 54 16.37 -3.82 -19.52
CA ALA A 54 15.62 -3.21 -20.62
C ALA A 54 14.56 -2.21 -20.11
N ILE A 55 13.77 -2.61 -19.10
CA ILE A 55 12.76 -1.75 -18.47
C ILE A 55 13.40 -0.47 -17.94
N GLU A 56 14.50 -0.57 -17.19
CA GLU A 56 15.20 0.59 -16.64
C GLU A 56 15.77 1.50 -17.75
N GLN A 57 16.30 0.93 -18.84
CA GLN A 57 16.77 1.71 -19.99
C GLN A 57 15.62 2.46 -20.70
N PHE A 58 14.45 1.84 -20.85
CA PHE A 58 13.27 2.50 -21.41
C PHE A 58 12.75 3.63 -20.51
N GLN A 59 12.71 3.39 -19.19
CA GLN A 59 12.31 4.43 -18.22
C GLN A 59 13.28 5.61 -18.19
N GLN A 60 14.60 5.37 -18.31
CA GLN A 60 15.60 6.43 -18.43
C GLN A 60 15.40 7.30 -19.68
N LYS A 61 14.84 6.72 -20.76
CA LYS A 61 14.41 7.44 -21.96
C LYS A 61 13.08 8.17 -21.79
N GLY A 62 12.41 8.04 -20.64
CA GLY A 62 11.14 8.70 -20.33
C GLY A 62 9.91 7.92 -20.78
N ILE A 63 10.04 6.63 -21.10
CA ILE A 63 8.89 5.75 -21.34
C ILE A 63 8.25 5.41 -20.00
N SER A 64 6.92 5.47 -19.90
CA SER A 64 6.19 5.09 -18.67
C SER A 64 6.52 3.66 -18.24
N TYR A 65 6.47 3.36 -16.94
CA TYR A 65 6.80 2.01 -16.44
C TYR A 65 5.95 0.92 -17.09
N GLU A 66 4.67 1.19 -17.31
CA GLU A 66 3.73 0.24 -17.92
C GLU A 66 4.16 -0.11 -19.35
N SER A 67 4.41 0.91 -20.16
CA SER A 67 4.95 0.79 -21.52
C SER A 67 6.34 0.13 -21.52
N ALA A 68 7.22 0.51 -20.61
CA ALA A 68 8.56 -0.04 -20.48
C ALA A 68 8.53 -1.53 -20.12
N THR A 69 7.62 -1.92 -19.23
CA THR A 69 7.35 -3.31 -18.84
C THR A 69 6.92 -4.12 -20.05
N LEU A 70 5.93 -3.63 -20.81
CA LEU A 70 5.43 -4.31 -22.01
C LEU A 70 6.56 -4.51 -23.04
N LEU A 71 7.32 -3.45 -23.32
CA LEU A 71 8.47 -3.49 -24.22
C LEU A 71 9.57 -4.43 -23.70
N GLY A 72 9.84 -4.47 -22.39
CA GLY A 72 10.88 -5.34 -21.81
C GLY A 72 10.57 -6.83 -21.99
N TYR A 73 9.31 -7.22 -21.79
CA TYR A 73 8.87 -8.60 -21.99
C TYR A 73 8.72 -9.00 -23.46
N ASP A 74 8.47 -8.06 -24.37
CA ASP A 74 8.53 -8.34 -25.81
C ASP A 74 9.98 -8.39 -26.32
N PHE A 75 10.82 -7.43 -25.91
CA PHE A 75 12.26 -7.37 -26.21
C PHE A 75 12.95 -8.71 -26.00
N ILE A 76 12.78 -9.31 -24.83
CA ILE A 76 13.45 -10.57 -24.49
C ILE A 76 13.02 -11.73 -25.40
N LYS A 77 11.79 -11.72 -25.94
CA LYS A 77 11.31 -12.73 -26.89
C LYS A 77 11.93 -12.55 -28.27
N LYS A 78 12.29 -11.33 -28.65
CA LYS A 78 12.88 -11.01 -29.97
C LYS A 78 14.40 -11.20 -30.00
N TYR A 79 15.07 -11.01 -28.86
CA TYR A 79 16.54 -10.99 -28.77
C TYR A 79 17.14 -12.15 -27.95
N GLU A 80 16.39 -13.25 -27.74
CA GLU A 80 16.89 -14.37 -26.93
C GLU A 80 18.10 -15.08 -27.56
N GLU A 81 18.22 -15.08 -28.89
CA GLU A 81 19.35 -15.72 -29.57
C GLU A 81 20.63 -14.89 -29.39
N GLU A 82 20.52 -13.59 -29.64
CA GLU A 82 21.61 -12.62 -29.57
C GLU A 82 22.16 -12.50 -28.15
N LEU A 83 21.31 -12.70 -27.15
CA LEU A 83 21.69 -12.68 -25.73
C LEU A 83 22.12 -14.05 -25.19
N ASN A 84 22.09 -15.09 -26.03
CA ASN A 84 22.43 -16.47 -25.68
C ASN A 84 21.57 -17.04 -24.53
N LEU A 85 20.25 -16.89 -24.64
CA LEU A 85 19.27 -17.24 -23.59
C LEU A 85 18.34 -18.42 -23.94
N LYS A 86 18.53 -19.07 -25.09
CA LYS A 86 17.65 -20.13 -25.61
C LYS A 86 17.56 -21.38 -24.73
N ASP A 87 18.62 -21.68 -23.98
CA ASP A 87 18.71 -22.93 -23.22
C ASP A 87 17.81 -22.96 -21.97
N ASN A 88 17.08 -21.88 -21.69
CA ASN A 88 16.12 -21.74 -20.59
C ASN A 88 16.65 -22.37 -19.29
N VAL A 89 17.85 -21.93 -18.90
CA VAL A 89 18.64 -22.52 -17.81
C VAL A 89 17.86 -22.42 -16.51
N THR A 90 17.49 -23.57 -15.95
CA THR A 90 16.80 -23.64 -14.67
C THR A 90 17.78 -23.46 -13.51
N PHE A 91 17.30 -22.90 -12.41
CA PHE A 91 18.11 -22.76 -11.21
C PHE A 91 18.49 -24.14 -10.65
N ASN A 92 19.77 -24.30 -10.33
CA ASN A 92 20.31 -25.44 -9.60
C ASN A 92 21.30 -24.91 -8.59
N LYS A 93 21.07 -25.21 -7.30
CA LYS A 93 21.89 -24.71 -6.20
C LYS A 93 23.38 -25.06 -6.27
N ASP A 94 23.72 -26.14 -6.96
CA ASP A 94 25.10 -26.61 -7.10
C ASP A 94 25.82 -25.97 -8.32
N ILE A 95 25.10 -25.23 -9.18
CA ILE A 95 25.61 -24.68 -10.44
C ILE A 95 25.54 -23.14 -10.41
N TYR A 96 26.72 -22.51 -10.38
CA TYR A 96 26.85 -21.05 -10.45
C TYR A 96 27.77 -20.66 -11.61
N GLU A 97 27.19 -20.48 -12.79
CA GLU A 97 27.91 -20.14 -14.02
C GLU A 97 27.64 -18.68 -14.41
N PRO A 98 28.50 -17.72 -14.00
CA PRO A 98 28.33 -16.31 -14.34
C PRO A 98 28.67 -16.03 -15.81
N LEU A 99 27.90 -15.14 -16.42
CA LEU A 99 28.25 -14.49 -17.68
C LEU A 99 29.31 -13.40 -17.43
N ASP A 100 30.13 -13.11 -18.46
CA ASP A 100 31.03 -11.97 -18.42
C ASP A 100 30.24 -10.67 -18.61
N ASN A 101 29.90 -10.01 -17.50
CA ASN A 101 29.13 -8.78 -17.50
C ASN A 101 29.83 -7.62 -18.22
N SER A 102 31.15 -7.65 -18.39
CA SER A 102 31.88 -6.64 -19.16
C SER A 102 31.58 -6.71 -20.66
N MET A 103 31.10 -7.87 -21.13
CA MET A 103 30.73 -8.13 -22.52
C MET A 103 29.20 -8.26 -22.70
N TRP A 104 28.55 -8.99 -21.80
CA TRP A 104 27.12 -9.29 -21.89
C TRP A 104 26.25 -8.06 -21.64
N CYS A 105 26.51 -7.26 -20.60
CA CYS A 105 25.70 -6.06 -20.33
C CYS A 105 25.76 -5.04 -21.49
N PRO A 106 26.93 -4.71 -22.07
CA PRO A 106 26.98 -3.88 -23.27
C PRO A 106 26.19 -4.45 -24.46
N THR A 107 26.16 -5.78 -24.59
CA THR A 107 25.38 -6.46 -25.63
C THR A 107 23.88 -6.28 -25.39
N VAL A 108 23.40 -6.47 -24.14
CA VAL A 108 22.00 -6.18 -23.76
C VAL A 108 21.62 -4.75 -24.11
N ILE A 109 22.43 -3.75 -23.73
CA ILE A 109 22.15 -2.34 -24.01
C ILE A 109 22.10 -2.07 -25.51
N LYS A 110 23.00 -2.68 -26.29
CA LYS A 110 23.00 -2.57 -27.74
C LYS A 110 21.70 -3.13 -28.32
N CYS A 111 21.29 -4.33 -27.91
CA CYS A 111 20.06 -4.97 -28.34
C CYS A 111 18.82 -4.15 -27.93
N VAL A 112 18.79 -3.57 -26.73
CA VAL A 112 17.70 -2.69 -26.27
C VAL A 112 17.55 -1.46 -27.16
N LYS A 113 18.67 -0.82 -27.53
CA LYS A 113 18.68 0.33 -28.46
C LYS A 113 18.18 -0.06 -29.83
N GLU A 114 18.68 -1.19 -30.36
CA GLU A 114 18.27 -1.71 -31.66
C GLU A 114 16.78 -2.06 -31.70
N TYR A 115 16.29 -2.76 -30.67
CA TYR A 115 14.88 -3.08 -30.50
C TYR A 115 14.00 -1.83 -30.54
N LEU A 116 14.35 -0.80 -29.76
CA LEU A 116 13.57 0.43 -29.70
C LEU A 116 13.52 1.15 -31.05
N LEU A 117 14.63 1.18 -31.80
CA LEU A 117 14.69 1.74 -33.14
C LEU A 117 13.81 0.95 -34.13
N LYS A 118 13.83 -0.39 -34.05
CA LYS A 118 13.01 -1.26 -34.89
C LYS A 118 11.52 -1.17 -34.59
N VAL A 119 11.13 -1.01 -33.32
CA VAL A 119 9.74 -0.75 -32.95
C VAL A 119 9.27 0.59 -33.50
N ASN A 120 10.13 1.62 -33.44
CA ASN A 120 9.80 2.95 -33.95
C ASN A 120 9.74 3.03 -35.48
N SER A 121 10.60 2.30 -36.19
CA SER A 121 10.56 2.20 -37.66
C SER A 121 9.42 1.32 -38.18
N GLY A 122 8.78 0.54 -37.32
CA GLY A 122 7.75 -0.44 -37.68
C GLY A 122 8.31 -1.77 -38.21
N GLU A 123 9.63 -2.01 -38.10
CA GLU A 123 10.23 -3.31 -38.42
C GLU A 123 9.83 -4.38 -37.39
N ILE A 124 9.75 -3.99 -36.12
CA ILE A 124 9.13 -4.80 -35.06
C ILE A 124 7.78 -4.19 -34.74
N GLU A 125 6.73 -5.02 -34.74
CA GLU A 125 5.41 -4.58 -34.34
C GLU A 125 5.41 -4.13 -32.87
N CYS A 126 4.83 -2.97 -32.60
CA CYS A 126 4.69 -2.45 -31.25
C CYS A 126 3.80 -3.39 -30.43
N PRO A 127 4.27 -3.91 -29.27
CA PRO A 127 3.51 -4.91 -28.52
C PRO A 127 2.17 -4.36 -28.05
N GLU A 128 1.14 -5.18 -28.15
CA GLU A 128 -0.20 -4.86 -27.65
C GLU A 128 -0.34 -5.24 -26.17
N GLU A 129 -1.14 -4.47 -25.45
CA GLU A 129 -1.49 -4.79 -24.07
C GLU A 129 -2.29 -6.10 -24.02
N PRO A 130 -1.94 -7.05 -23.12
CA PRO A 130 -2.75 -8.24 -22.93
C PRO A 130 -4.22 -7.89 -22.60
N SER A 131 -5.16 -8.75 -23.00
CA SER A 131 -6.60 -8.51 -22.76
C SER A 131 -6.98 -8.25 -21.30
N THR A 132 -6.22 -8.76 -20.33
CA THR A 132 -6.41 -8.58 -18.89
C THR A 132 -5.57 -7.46 -18.28
N TRP A 133 -4.80 -6.71 -19.09
CA TRP A 133 -3.92 -5.64 -18.62
C TRP A 133 -4.65 -4.54 -17.84
N SER A 134 -5.86 -4.22 -18.27
CA SER A 134 -6.71 -3.20 -17.65
C SER A 134 -7.58 -3.74 -16.50
N GLU A 135 -7.49 -5.03 -16.16
CA GLU A 135 -8.28 -5.62 -15.07
C GLU A 135 -7.88 -5.04 -13.71
N TRP A 136 -6.59 -4.76 -13.53
CA TRP A 136 -6.03 -4.17 -12.31
C TRP A 136 -5.36 -2.84 -12.64
N GLN A 137 -6.10 -1.75 -12.45
CA GLN A 137 -5.51 -0.42 -12.52
C GLN A 137 -4.57 -0.23 -11.34
N PHE A 138 -3.47 0.50 -11.55
CA PHE A 138 -2.52 0.81 -10.49
C PHE A 138 -1.91 2.21 -10.64
N SER A 139 -1.41 2.73 -9.54
CA SER A 139 -0.59 3.95 -9.45
C SER A 139 0.71 3.62 -8.73
N TYR A 140 1.82 4.23 -9.13
CA TYR A 140 3.10 4.03 -8.47
C TYR A 140 3.93 5.31 -8.47
N CYS A 141 4.75 5.45 -7.44
CA CYS A 141 5.80 6.46 -7.36
C CYS A 141 6.99 5.89 -6.57
N ALA A 142 8.19 6.09 -7.09
CA ALA A 142 9.44 5.67 -6.48
C ALA A 142 10.45 6.83 -6.61
N GLN A 143 10.94 7.35 -5.48
CA GLN A 143 11.81 8.52 -5.43
C GLN A 143 13.01 8.30 -4.50
N LYS A 144 14.20 8.62 -5.00
CA LYS A 144 15.44 8.62 -4.22
C LYS A 144 15.41 9.58 -3.03
N ASN A 145 14.67 10.68 -3.18
CA ASN A 145 14.59 11.77 -2.21
C ASN A 145 15.99 12.26 -1.80
N LYS A 146 16.33 12.26 -0.49
CA LYS A 146 17.59 12.81 0.04
C LYS A 146 18.71 11.75 0.19
N ARG A 147 18.42 10.46 0.00
CA ARG A 147 19.45 9.41 0.04
C ARG A 147 20.43 9.54 -1.14
N GLN A 148 21.64 9.01 -0.96
CA GLN A 148 22.66 9.03 -2.01
C GLN A 148 22.30 8.10 -3.18
N LYS A 149 21.72 6.95 -2.87
CA LYS A 149 21.28 5.90 -3.80
C LYS A 149 19.76 5.67 -3.68
N MET A 150 19.18 5.13 -4.74
CA MET A 150 17.82 4.59 -4.75
C MET A 150 17.96 3.08 -4.59
N GLU A 151 17.87 2.61 -3.36
CA GLU A 151 18.03 1.21 -2.98
C GLU A 151 16.68 0.48 -3.02
N ASP A 152 15.57 1.21 -2.90
CA ASP A 152 14.23 0.67 -3.16
C ASP A 152 14.03 0.19 -4.60
N LYS A 153 13.27 -0.89 -4.73
CA LYS A 153 12.70 -1.41 -5.97
C LYS A 153 11.23 -1.76 -5.81
N PHE A 154 10.52 -1.86 -6.93
CA PHE A 154 9.15 -2.33 -6.94
C PHE A 154 8.86 -3.13 -8.21
N VAL A 155 7.79 -3.91 -8.16
CA VAL A 155 7.20 -4.61 -9.30
C VAL A 155 5.71 -4.31 -9.34
N ALA A 156 5.19 -3.96 -10.52
CA ALA A 156 3.76 -3.82 -10.75
C ALA A 156 3.37 -4.48 -12.07
N LEU A 157 2.90 -5.74 -11.98
CA LEU A 157 2.45 -6.53 -13.11
C LEU A 157 0.94 -6.77 -12.99
N PRO A 158 0.10 -6.04 -13.74
CA PRO A 158 -1.35 -6.21 -13.68
C PRO A 158 -1.81 -7.57 -14.26
N THR A 159 -0.91 -8.33 -14.88
CA THR A 159 -1.15 -9.70 -15.30
C THR A 159 0.16 -10.47 -15.43
N LEU A 160 0.15 -11.76 -15.04
CA LEU A 160 1.27 -12.68 -15.22
C LEU A 160 1.34 -13.29 -16.63
N SER A 161 0.39 -12.99 -17.54
CA SER A 161 0.42 -13.53 -18.91
C SER A 161 1.64 -13.07 -19.71
N LEU A 162 2.27 -11.95 -19.34
CA LEU A 162 3.53 -11.50 -19.96
C LEU A 162 4.66 -12.53 -19.84
N LEU A 163 4.63 -13.34 -18.78
CA LEU A 163 5.57 -14.42 -18.49
C LEU A 163 5.01 -15.81 -18.82
N ASN A 164 3.90 -15.89 -19.58
CA ASN A 164 3.14 -17.12 -19.81
C ASN A 164 2.52 -17.72 -18.52
N GLY A 165 2.29 -16.90 -17.50
CA GLY A 165 1.51 -17.28 -16.31
C GLY A 165 0.01 -17.14 -16.53
N ASP A 166 -0.77 -17.29 -15.44
CA ASP A 166 -2.22 -17.10 -15.47
C ASP A 166 -2.58 -15.65 -15.81
N PRO A 167 -3.35 -15.40 -16.89
CA PRO A 167 -3.74 -14.04 -17.28
C PRO A 167 -4.62 -13.32 -16.26
N LYS A 168 -5.30 -14.05 -15.36
CA LYS A 168 -6.20 -13.48 -14.34
C LYS A 168 -5.51 -13.17 -13.01
N THR A 169 -4.21 -13.43 -12.94
CA THR A 169 -3.41 -13.22 -11.75
C THR A 169 -2.49 -12.02 -11.96
N ALA A 170 -2.53 -11.05 -11.06
CA ALA A 170 -1.61 -9.92 -11.01
C ALA A 170 -0.58 -10.10 -9.88
N PHE A 171 0.58 -9.47 -10.02
CA PHE A 171 1.65 -9.51 -9.02
C PHE A 171 2.22 -8.11 -8.78
N PHE A 172 2.27 -7.72 -7.51
CA PHE A 172 2.81 -6.45 -7.07
C PHE A 172 3.80 -6.68 -5.93
N GLY A 173 4.83 -5.87 -5.82
CA GLY A 173 5.76 -5.93 -4.69
C GLY A 173 6.58 -4.67 -4.51
N VAL A 174 6.98 -4.40 -3.27
CA VAL A 174 7.90 -3.33 -2.88
C VAL A 174 9.04 -3.95 -2.08
N PHE A 175 10.26 -3.52 -2.39
CA PHE A 175 11.50 -4.03 -1.82
C PHE A 175 12.35 -2.84 -1.36
N ASP A 176 12.41 -2.58 -0.06
CA ASP A 176 13.29 -1.56 0.52
C ASP A 176 14.68 -2.17 0.73
N GLY A 177 15.69 -1.64 0.05
CA GLY A 177 17.04 -2.18 0.06
C GLY A 177 17.93 -1.45 1.06
N HIS A 178 18.77 -2.19 1.78
CA HIS A 178 19.73 -1.60 2.73
C HIS A 178 21.14 -2.19 2.56
N ASN A 179 22.15 -1.38 2.89
CA ASN A 179 23.58 -1.68 2.68
C ASN A 179 23.95 -1.99 1.22
N GLY A 180 23.13 -1.57 0.26
CA GLY A 180 23.27 -1.82 -1.17
C GLY A 180 21.93 -2.13 -1.84
N LEU A 181 21.93 -2.08 -3.17
CA LEU A 181 20.73 -2.30 -3.99
C LEU A 181 20.66 -3.70 -4.61
N GLU A 182 21.67 -4.55 -4.37
CA GLU A 182 21.84 -5.82 -5.07
C GLU A 182 20.67 -6.76 -4.81
N ILE A 183 20.25 -6.91 -3.54
CA ILE A 183 19.18 -7.85 -3.18
C ILE A 183 17.79 -7.32 -3.54
N SER A 184 17.51 -6.02 -3.36
CA SER A 184 16.24 -5.41 -3.79
C SER A 184 16.06 -5.51 -5.32
N THR A 185 17.15 -5.28 -6.08
CA THR A 185 17.17 -5.42 -7.54
C THR A 185 16.99 -6.88 -7.96
N TYR A 186 17.65 -7.81 -7.29
CA TYR A 186 17.48 -9.24 -7.54
C TYR A 186 16.03 -9.69 -7.29
N CYS A 187 15.42 -9.23 -6.19
CA CYS A 187 14.03 -9.52 -5.86
C CYS A 187 13.09 -9.01 -6.95
N ALA A 188 13.23 -7.75 -7.37
CA ALA A 188 12.40 -7.17 -8.41
C ALA A 188 12.56 -7.88 -9.77
N ALA A 189 13.74 -8.38 -10.10
CA ALA A 189 13.98 -9.14 -11.33
C ALA A 189 13.37 -10.55 -11.28
N GLN A 190 13.55 -11.28 -10.17
CA GLN A 190 13.35 -12.73 -10.15
C GLN A 190 11.98 -13.17 -9.60
N PHE A 191 11.37 -12.41 -8.68
CA PHE A 191 10.07 -12.78 -8.10
C PHE A 191 8.99 -13.08 -9.15
N PRO A 192 8.78 -12.25 -10.20
CA PRO A 192 7.74 -12.53 -11.19
C PRO A 192 7.86 -13.90 -11.84
N LYS A 193 9.09 -14.30 -12.20
CA LYS A 193 9.36 -15.58 -12.84
C LYS A 193 9.19 -16.74 -11.86
N ILE A 194 9.70 -16.60 -10.63
CA ILE A 194 9.56 -17.61 -9.58
C ILE A 194 8.07 -17.86 -9.31
N ILE A 195 7.26 -16.81 -9.14
CA ILE A 195 5.82 -16.94 -8.90
C ILE A 195 5.11 -17.68 -10.04
N VAL A 196 5.50 -17.46 -11.30
CA VAL A 196 4.93 -18.18 -12.45
C VAL A 196 5.37 -19.64 -12.52
N ASP A 197 6.60 -19.93 -12.11
CA ASP A 197 7.13 -21.30 -12.08
C ASP A 197 6.53 -22.14 -10.95
N GLU A 198 6.15 -21.50 -9.83
CA GLU A 198 5.48 -22.15 -8.71
C GLU A 198 4.01 -22.47 -9.04
N LYS A 199 3.77 -23.70 -9.51
CA LYS A 199 2.43 -24.20 -9.90
C LYS A 199 1.56 -24.62 -8.70
N ILE A 200 1.59 -23.86 -7.62
CA ILE A 200 0.79 -24.09 -6.40
C ILE A 200 -0.53 -23.36 -6.54
N GLU A 201 -1.67 -24.03 -6.39
CA GLU A 201 -3.00 -23.41 -6.59
C GLU A 201 -3.32 -22.33 -5.54
N ASN A 202 -2.99 -22.57 -4.27
CA ASN A 202 -3.17 -21.60 -3.20
C ASN A 202 -2.11 -20.49 -3.31
N ASN A 203 -2.55 -19.24 -3.51
CA ASN A 203 -1.65 -18.10 -3.72
C ASN A 203 -0.80 -17.73 -2.49
N VAL A 204 -1.29 -17.97 -1.26
CA VAL A 204 -0.48 -17.77 -0.04
C VAL A 204 0.66 -18.77 0.02
N GLU A 205 0.38 -20.05 -0.21
CA GLU A 205 1.41 -21.09 -0.26
C GLU A 205 2.36 -20.88 -1.43
N ARG A 206 1.85 -20.40 -2.59
CA ARG A 206 2.67 -20.01 -3.74
C ARG A 206 3.65 -18.90 -3.38
N LEU A 207 3.19 -17.86 -2.69
CA LEU A 207 4.05 -16.78 -2.21
C LEU A 207 5.07 -17.28 -1.19
N LYS A 208 4.65 -18.06 -0.19
CA LYS A 208 5.56 -18.65 0.79
C LYS A 208 6.67 -19.45 0.12
N LYS A 209 6.31 -20.31 -0.83
CA LYS A 209 7.26 -21.10 -1.62
C LYS A 209 8.20 -20.21 -2.44
N ALA A 210 7.69 -19.15 -3.05
CA ALA A 210 8.51 -18.21 -3.82
C ALA A 210 9.54 -17.48 -2.94
N PHE A 211 9.17 -17.11 -1.71
CA PHE A 211 10.11 -16.55 -0.72
C PHE A 211 11.19 -17.56 -0.32
N GLU A 212 10.85 -18.83 -0.10
CA GLU A 212 11.84 -19.88 0.17
C GLU A 212 12.83 -20.05 -0.99
N VAL A 213 12.32 -20.12 -2.23
CA VAL A 213 13.13 -20.32 -3.44
C VAL A 213 14.04 -19.11 -3.69
N ILE A 214 13.51 -17.89 -3.55
CA ILE A 214 14.33 -16.70 -3.76
C ILE A 214 15.39 -16.55 -2.65
N ASP A 215 15.09 -16.91 -1.40
CA ASP A 215 16.07 -16.88 -0.32
C ASP A 215 17.20 -17.88 -0.56
N GLU A 216 16.91 -19.10 -1.02
CA GLU A 216 17.95 -20.09 -1.37
C GLU A 216 18.88 -19.53 -2.46
N ARG A 217 18.30 -18.92 -3.51
CA ARG A 217 19.06 -18.27 -4.59
C ARG A 217 19.91 -17.12 -4.08
N ILE A 218 19.33 -16.24 -3.26
CA ILE A 218 20.01 -15.09 -2.65
C ILE A 218 21.15 -15.56 -1.75
N ASN A 219 20.98 -16.59 -0.94
CA ASN A 219 22.02 -17.10 -0.05
C ASN A 219 23.26 -17.56 -0.84
N ILE A 220 23.04 -18.33 -1.91
CA ILE A 220 24.14 -18.80 -2.77
C ILE A 220 24.84 -17.61 -3.42
N ARG A 221 24.07 -16.67 -3.97
CA ARG A 221 24.60 -15.46 -4.61
C ARG A 221 25.40 -14.60 -3.62
N CYS A 222 24.89 -14.39 -2.41
CA CYS A 222 25.55 -13.66 -1.34
C CYS A 222 26.90 -14.28 -0.97
N ILE A 223 26.99 -15.61 -0.88
CA ILE A 223 28.24 -16.32 -0.60
C ILE A 223 29.21 -16.20 -1.76
N LYS A 224 28.75 -16.44 -3.00
CA LYS A 224 29.61 -16.46 -4.19
C LYS A 224 30.18 -15.08 -4.54
N GLU A 225 29.40 -14.03 -4.30
CA GLU A 225 29.75 -12.66 -4.68
C GLU A 225 30.14 -11.78 -3.48
N ASN A 226 30.11 -12.31 -2.26
CA ASN A 226 30.36 -11.58 -1.02
C ASN A 226 29.44 -10.34 -0.85
N ILE A 227 28.17 -10.49 -1.23
CA ILE A 227 27.14 -9.46 -1.08
C ILE A 227 26.71 -9.42 0.40
N ARG A 228 26.57 -8.19 0.93
CA ARG A 228 26.21 -7.91 2.33
C ARG A 228 24.92 -7.10 2.46
N SER A 229 24.34 -6.68 1.34
CA SER A 229 23.05 -6.00 1.34
C SER A 229 21.92 -6.96 1.70
N GLY A 230 20.81 -6.37 2.13
CA GLY A 230 19.55 -7.05 2.35
C GLY A 230 18.42 -6.21 1.81
N THR A 231 17.20 -6.75 1.90
CA THR A 231 16.01 -6.02 1.54
C THR A 231 14.81 -6.50 2.35
N THR A 232 13.92 -5.58 2.68
CA THR A 232 12.55 -5.92 3.04
C THR A 232 11.80 -6.38 1.79
N ALA A 233 10.66 -7.03 1.97
CA ALA A 233 9.78 -7.34 0.85
C ALA A 233 8.35 -7.36 1.35
N VAL A 234 7.45 -6.66 0.66
CA VAL A 234 6.02 -6.86 0.76
C VAL A 234 5.50 -7.18 -0.64
N CYS A 235 4.92 -8.36 -0.81
CA CYS A 235 4.48 -8.87 -2.10
C CYS A 235 3.00 -9.26 -2.03
N ALA A 236 2.27 -9.02 -3.11
CA ALA A 236 0.87 -9.37 -3.25
C ALA A 236 0.59 -10.07 -4.59
N ILE A 237 -0.10 -11.20 -4.52
CA ILE A 237 -0.83 -11.77 -5.65
C ILE A 237 -2.27 -11.28 -5.54
N VAL A 238 -2.79 -10.71 -6.63
CA VAL A 238 -4.16 -10.19 -6.70
C VAL A 238 -4.94 -10.94 -7.78
N THR A 239 -6.10 -11.49 -7.40
CA THR A 239 -7.07 -12.10 -8.31
C THR A 239 -8.44 -11.45 -8.09
N LYS A 240 -9.46 -11.84 -8.89
CA LYS A 240 -10.83 -11.33 -8.69
C LYS A 240 -11.44 -11.70 -7.34
N ASN A 241 -10.89 -12.71 -6.67
CA ASN A 241 -11.47 -13.24 -5.44
C ASN A 241 -10.64 -12.88 -4.22
N ASP A 242 -9.31 -12.90 -4.34
CA ASP A 242 -8.41 -12.83 -3.21
C ASP A 242 -7.21 -11.90 -3.44
N ILE A 243 -6.78 -11.27 -2.35
CA ILE A 243 -5.47 -10.67 -2.19
C ILE A 243 -4.69 -11.60 -1.27
N SER A 244 -3.62 -12.19 -1.80
CA SER A 244 -2.70 -12.99 -1.01
C SER A 244 -1.41 -12.21 -0.83
N LEU A 245 -0.97 -12.00 0.40
CA LEU A 245 0.24 -11.27 0.76
C LEU A 245 1.28 -12.17 1.42
N ALA A 246 2.55 -11.84 1.20
CA ALA A 246 3.68 -12.33 1.97
C ALA A 246 4.69 -11.20 2.18
N TRP A 247 5.25 -11.11 3.39
CA TRP A 247 6.21 -10.03 3.69
C TRP A 247 7.29 -10.39 4.71
N VAL A 248 8.43 -9.70 4.61
CA VAL A 248 9.53 -9.66 5.58
C VAL A 248 10.00 -8.21 5.74
N GLY A 249 10.39 -7.83 6.96
CA GLY A 249 10.83 -6.46 7.27
C GLY A 249 9.69 -5.51 7.65
N ASP A 250 9.89 -4.23 7.40
CA ASP A 250 9.01 -3.11 7.78
C ASP A 250 8.42 -2.33 6.61
N SER A 251 8.58 -2.82 5.37
CA SER A 251 7.65 -2.45 4.28
C SER A 251 6.27 -3.03 4.57
N GLU A 252 5.23 -2.22 4.41
CA GLU A 252 3.88 -2.58 4.84
C GLU A 252 2.86 -2.61 3.68
N GLY A 253 1.84 -3.43 3.90
CA GLY A 253 0.60 -3.46 3.12
C GLY A 253 -0.56 -2.86 3.91
N GLY A 254 -1.39 -2.06 3.24
CA GLY A 254 -2.62 -1.51 3.77
C GLY A 254 -3.77 -1.62 2.77
N VAL A 255 -5.00 -1.70 3.28
CA VAL A 255 -6.21 -1.66 2.46
C VAL A 255 -6.97 -0.38 2.74
N VAL A 256 -7.28 0.37 1.70
CA VAL A 256 -8.12 1.58 1.77
C VAL A 256 -9.57 1.15 1.76
N LYS A 257 -10.30 1.55 2.80
CA LYS A 257 -11.73 1.31 2.99
C LYS A 257 -12.54 2.60 3.05
N SER A 258 -13.85 2.50 3.26
CA SER A 258 -14.73 3.67 3.37
C SER A 258 -14.44 4.50 4.63
N ASP A 259 -14.12 3.82 5.74
CA ASP A 259 -13.75 4.43 7.02
C ASP A 259 -12.29 4.92 7.05
N GLY A 260 -11.41 4.33 6.24
CA GLY A 260 -10.04 4.79 6.04
C GLY A 260 -9.10 3.66 5.66
N ILE A 261 -7.80 3.95 5.64
CA ILE A 261 -6.75 2.98 5.41
C ILE A 261 -6.54 2.15 6.67
N LYS A 262 -6.46 0.84 6.48
CA LYS A 262 -6.14 -0.12 7.52
C LYS A 262 -4.88 -0.86 7.14
N ARG A 263 -3.84 -0.75 7.97
CA ARG A 263 -2.63 -1.58 7.88
C ARG A 263 -3.02 -3.05 8.10
N ILE A 264 -2.57 -3.92 7.20
CA ILE A 264 -2.90 -5.36 7.21
C ILE A 264 -1.67 -6.24 7.45
N THR A 265 -0.48 -5.67 7.41
CA THR A 265 0.79 -6.34 7.72
C THR A 265 1.25 -5.99 9.13
N ARG A 266 2.00 -6.92 9.75
CA ARG A 266 2.70 -6.69 11.01
C ARG A 266 4.16 -6.35 10.72
N LEU A 267 4.72 -5.37 11.44
CA LEU A 267 6.12 -5.01 11.32
C LEU A 267 7.05 -6.08 11.90
N HIS A 268 8.15 -6.37 11.19
CA HIS A 268 9.22 -7.24 11.68
C HIS A 268 10.39 -6.43 12.25
N ILE A 269 10.17 -5.84 13.43
CA ILE A 269 11.10 -4.94 14.10
C ILE A 269 11.46 -5.42 15.52
N PRO A 270 12.63 -5.05 16.08
CA PRO A 270 13.07 -5.57 17.38
C PRO A 270 12.19 -5.16 18.57
N SER A 271 11.36 -4.12 18.45
CA SER A 271 10.41 -3.73 19.49
C SER A 271 9.14 -4.58 19.51
N ASP A 272 8.90 -5.37 18.47
CA ASP A 272 7.79 -6.30 18.43
C ASP A 272 8.07 -7.49 19.39
N PRO A 273 7.16 -7.83 20.32
CA PRO A 273 7.43 -8.84 21.33
C PRO A 273 7.71 -10.25 20.79
N ASP A 274 7.01 -10.70 19.75
CA ASP A 274 7.23 -12.07 19.24
C ASP A 274 8.54 -12.14 18.45
N GLU A 275 8.85 -11.09 17.68
CA GLU A 275 10.13 -11.00 16.99
C GLU A 275 11.30 -10.86 17.97
N HIS A 276 11.12 -10.13 19.07
CA HIS A 276 12.12 -10.03 20.13
C HIS A 276 12.43 -11.40 20.71
N VAL A 277 11.41 -12.16 21.11
CA VAL A 277 11.57 -13.53 21.63
C VAL A 277 12.24 -14.42 20.60
N ARG A 278 11.79 -14.39 19.33
CA ARG A 278 12.37 -15.20 18.25
C ARG A 278 13.86 -14.93 18.07
N VAL A 279 14.29 -13.65 18.10
CA VAL A 279 15.70 -13.27 17.97
C VAL A 279 16.53 -13.83 19.14
N GLU A 280 16.03 -13.75 20.38
CA GLU A 280 16.69 -14.29 21.56
C GLU A 280 16.78 -15.83 21.53
N GLU A 281 15.72 -16.52 21.08
CA GLU A 281 15.71 -17.98 20.90
C GLU A 281 16.70 -18.45 19.83
N CYS A 282 16.98 -17.61 18.83
CA CYS A 282 18.04 -17.86 17.84
C CYS A 282 19.46 -17.56 18.36
N GLY A 283 19.61 -17.16 19.64
CA GLY A 283 20.89 -16.79 20.25
C GLY A 283 21.34 -15.35 19.97
N GLY A 284 20.45 -14.53 19.40
CA GLY A 284 20.68 -13.11 19.18
C GLY A 284 20.48 -12.30 20.46
N ILE A 285 20.90 -11.03 20.40
CA ILE A 285 20.62 -10.04 21.45
C ILE A 285 20.04 -8.79 20.81
N ILE A 286 19.14 -8.10 21.49
CA ILE A 286 18.60 -6.81 21.05
C ILE A 286 19.16 -5.72 21.95
N ILE A 287 19.80 -4.73 21.35
CA ILE A 287 20.54 -3.70 22.08
C ILE A 287 20.10 -2.32 21.59
N PRO A 288 19.80 -1.37 22.49
CA PRO A 288 19.53 0.01 22.09
C PRO A 288 20.83 0.71 21.65
N ILE A 289 20.85 1.22 20.43
CA ILE A 289 21.95 2.02 19.86
C ILE A 289 21.36 3.29 19.26
N ALA A 290 21.85 4.44 19.72
CA ALA A 290 21.41 5.76 19.26
C ALA A 290 19.88 5.99 19.35
N GLY A 291 19.21 5.33 20.30
CA GLY A 291 17.76 5.47 20.51
C GLY A 291 16.90 4.44 19.77
N GLU A 292 17.49 3.57 18.96
CA GLU A 292 16.79 2.50 18.23
C GLU A 292 17.23 1.12 18.73
N LEU A 293 16.31 0.17 18.78
CA LEU A 293 16.64 -1.22 19.08
C LEU A 293 17.26 -1.88 17.84
N ARG A 294 18.39 -2.57 18.03
CA ARG A 294 19.10 -3.25 16.95
C ARG A 294 19.45 -4.70 17.31
N VAL A 295 19.17 -5.62 16.39
CA VAL A 295 19.59 -7.03 16.46
C VAL A 295 21.11 -7.10 16.37
N CYS A 296 21.72 -7.69 17.40
CA CYS A 296 23.16 -7.81 17.60
C CYS A 296 23.91 -6.48 17.43
N GLY A 297 23.24 -5.35 17.69
CA GLY A 297 23.77 -4.01 17.53
C GLY A 297 23.97 -3.55 16.08
N VAL A 298 23.39 -4.23 15.08
CA VAL A 298 23.59 -3.92 13.66
C VAL A 298 22.30 -3.43 13.00
N LEU A 299 21.27 -4.29 12.92
CA LEU A 299 20.09 -4.05 12.10
C LEU A 299 18.87 -3.70 12.97
N ASN A 300 18.08 -2.72 12.56
CA ASN A 300 16.79 -2.35 13.19
C ASN A 300 15.61 -3.17 12.66
N LEU A 301 15.89 -4.24 11.92
CA LEU A 301 14.93 -5.22 11.41
C LEU A 301 15.20 -6.58 12.03
N THR A 302 14.17 -7.42 12.10
CA THR A 302 14.30 -8.82 12.55
C THR A 302 14.09 -9.82 11.42
N ARG A 303 13.47 -9.41 10.31
CA ARG A 303 13.33 -10.24 9.11
C ARG A 303 13.73 -9.47 7.84
N ALA A 304 14.41 -10.15 6.93
CA ALA A 304 14.80 -9.63 5.62
C ALA A 304 15.21 -10.76 4.67
N LEU A 305 15.19 -10.48 3.37
CA LEU A 305 15.90 -11.28 2.37
C LEU A 305 17.35 -10.76 2.26
N GLY A 306 18.31 -11.66 2.06
CA GLY A 306 19.74 -11.29 2.11
C GLY A 306 20.27 -11.28 3.54
N ASP A 307 21.03 -10.25 3.92
CA ASP A 307 21.61 -10.09 5.27
C ASP A 307 22.27 -11.37 5.81
N ILE A 308 23.06 -12.04 4.97
CA ILE A 308 23.57 -13.38 5.29
C ILE A 308 24.39 -13.44 6.59
N GLN A 309 24.98 -12.32 7.00
CA GLN A 309 25.73 -12.21 8.27
C GLN A 309 24.83 -12.14 9.51
N GLY A 310 23.59 -11.70 9.34
CA GLY A 310 22.59 -11.62 10.40
C GLY A 310 21.84 -12.93 10.61
N LYS A 311 21.95 -13.90 9.71
CA LYS A 311 21.28 -15.21 9.85
C LYS A 311 21.94 -16.05 10.98
N PRO A 312 21.15 -16.76 11.81
CA PRO A 312 19.69 -16.95 11.75
C PRO A 312 18.85 -15.88 12.46
N MET A 313 19.47 -14.92 13.15
CA MET A 313 18.74 -13.90 13.93
C MET A 313 17.83 -13.04 13.03
N ILE A 314 18.33 -12.68 11.85
CA ILE A 314 17.54 -12.08 10.77
C ILE A 314 16.89 -13.21 9.98
N SER A 315 15.58 -13.41 10.17
CA SER A 315 14.84 -14.48 9.47
C SER A 315 14.45 -14.06 8.06
N SER A 316 14.40 -15.02 7.15
CA SER A 316 13.87 -14.83 5.79
C SER A 316 12.49 -15.48 5.62
N GLU A 317 11.91 -16.02 6.70
CA GLU A 317 10.57 -16.60 6.71
C GLU A 317 9.51 -15.49 6.64
N PRO A 318 8.67 -15.45 5.60
CA PRO A 318 7.64 -14.44 5.49
C PRO A 318 6.46 -14.73 6.41
N ASP A 319 5.88 -13.68 6.96
CA ASP A 319 4.48 -13.74 7.38
C ASP A 319 3.59 -13.68 6.14
N THR A 320 2.40 -14.29 6.22
CA THR A 320 1.46 -14.36 5.11
C THR A 320 0.04 -14.03 5.53
N LEU A 321 -0.76 -13.54 4.58
CA LEU A 321 -2.16 -13.19 4.78
C LEU A 321 -2.97 -13.44 3.50
N SER A 322 -4.21 -13.90 3.63
CA SER A 322 -5.17 -13.91 2.53
C SER A 322 -6.41 -13.11 2.92
N ILE A 323 -6.85 -12.23 2.02
CA ILE A 323 -8.06 -11.42 2.17
C ILE A 323 -8.94 -11.72 0.97
N ASN A 324 -10.16 -12.21 1.22
CA ASN A 324 -11.16 -12.33 0.18
C ASN A 324 -11.77 -10.94 -0.09
N ILE A 325 -11.64 -10.46 -1.33
CA ILE A 325 -12.09 -9.14 -1.76
C ILE A 325 -13.62 -9.03 -1.67
N ASN A 326 -14.33 -10.15 -1.86
CA ASN A 326 -15.79 -10.18 -1.88
C ASN A 326 -16.43 -10.19 -0.48
N ASP A 327 -15.67 -10.53 0.57
CA ASP A 327 -16.17 -10.58 1.95
C ASP A 327 -16.45 -9.18 2.49
N ASP A 328 -15.69 -8.18 2.03
CA ASP A 328 -15.84 -6.79 2.43
C ASP A 328 -15.82 -5.88 1.20
N LYS A 329 -17.02 -5.44 0.80
CA LYS A 329 -17.23 -4.56 -0.35
C LYS A 329 -16.69 -3.15 -0.13
N THR A 330 -16.22 -2.80 1.06
CA THR A 330 -15.57 -1.51 1.30
C THR A 330 -14.09 -1.51 0.93
N ASN A 331 -13.50 -2.66 0.57
CA ASN A 331 -12.11 -2.70 0.09
C ASN A 331 -12.00 -2.04 -1.29
N TYR A 332 -11.44 -0.83 -1.33
CA TYR A 332 -11.31 -0.04 -2.56
C TYR A 332 -9.94 -0.18 -3.21
N MET A 333 -8.88 -0.15 -2.40
CA MET A 333 -7.50 -0.13 -2.90
C MET A 333 -6.59 -0.95 -1.98
N LEU A 334 -5.58 -1.58 -2.58
CA LEU A 334 -4.43 -2.13 -1.86
C LEU A 334 -3.27 -1.16 -2.01
N MET A 335 -2.61 -0.81 -0.92
CA MET A 335 -1.41 0.00 -0.88
C MET A 335 -0.24 -0.83 -0.36
N LEU A 336 0.86 -0.86 -1.13
CA LEU A 336 2.15 -1.42 -0.72
C LEU A 336 3.17 -0.29 -0.73
N ALA A 337 3.92 -0.08 0.35
CA ALA A 337 4.92 0.97 0.40
C ALA A 337 6.07 0.64 1.36
N SER A 338 7.21 1.33 1.17
CA SER A 338 8.36 1.28 2.09
C SER A 338 8.11 2.11 3.36
N ASP A 339 8.96 1.92 4.37
CA ASP A 339 8.90 2.65 5.64
C ASP A 339 9.09 4.17 5.44
N GLY A 340 9.80 4.58 4.40
CA GLY A 340 9.95 5.99 4.03
C GLY A 340 8.61 6.69 3.82
N VAL A 341 7.58 5.96 3.38
CA VAL A 341 6.19 6.44 3.25
C VAL A 341 5.40 6.14 4.54
N TRP A 342 5.35 4.88 4.97
CA TRP A 342 4.50 4.46 6.09
C TRP A 342 4.93 5.02 7.45
N GLY A 343 6.23 5.19 7.66
CA GLY A 343 6.83 5.77 8.86
C GLY A 343 6.78 7.29 8.89
N SER A 344 6.54 7.96 7.74
CA SER A 344 6.45 9.43 7.67
C SER A 344 5.03 9.96 7.68
N LEU A 345 4.04 9.17 7.24
CA LEU A 345 2.64 9.56 7.20
C LEU A 345 1.82 8.76 8.23
N PRO A 346 1.31 9.41 9.29
CA PRO A 346 0.29 8.82 10.14
C PRO A 346 -0.97 8.47 9.35
N ASP A 347 -1.71 7.46 9.80
CA ASP A 347 -2.88 6.93 9.08
C ASP A 347 -3.95 8.01 8.81
N ASP A 348 -4.20 8.91 9.77
CA ASP A 348 -5.15 10.03 9.60
C ASP A 348 -4.72 11.00 8.48
N THR A 349 -3.44 11.34 8.43
CA THR A 349 -2.88 12.21 7.38
C THR A 349 -2.95 11.52 6.03
N LEU A 350 -2.60 10.23 5.96
CA LEU A 350 -2.68 9.45 4.73
C LEU A 350 -4.13 9.34 4.22
N ASN A 351 -5.07 9.12 5.13
CA ASN A 351 -6.51 9.13 4.85
C ASN A 351 -6.98 10.47 4.28
N GLN A 352 -6.54 11.57 4.88
CA GLN A 352 -6.85 12.91 4.37
C GLN A 352 -6.32 13.08 2.94
N VAL A 353 -5.05 12.74 2.69
CA VAL A 353 -4.43 12.84 1.36
C VAL A 353 -5.20 12.02 0.32
N ILE A 354 -5.58 10.78 0.65
CA ILE A 354 -6.34 9.92 -0.26
C ILE A 354 -7.73 10.50 -0.52
N ARG A 355 -8.46 10.93 0.52
CA ARG A 355 -9.82 11.51 0.39
C ARG A 355 -9.80 12.81 -0.43
N GLU A 356 -8.82 13.68 -0.19
CA GLU A 356 -8.64 14.93 -0.94
C GLU A 356 -8.33 14.64 -2.41
N PHE A 357 -7.48 13.65 -2.69
CA PHE A 357 -7.18 13.24 -4.06
C PHE A 357 -8.45 12.75 -4.78
N ILE A 358 -9.18 11.81 -4.17
CA ILE A 358 -10.41 11.23 -4.73
C ILE A 358 -11.46 12.31 -4.97
N SER A 359 -11.57 13.30 -4.08
CA SER A 359 -12.58 14.36 -4.16
C SER A 359 -12.22 15.47 -5.16
N SER A 360 -10.92 15.72 -5.38
CA SER A 360 -10.44 16.88 -6.15
C SER A 360 -9.96 16.54 -7.56
N LYS A 361 -9.59 15.29 -7.84
CA LYS A 361 -9.02 14.86 -9.12
C LYS A 361 -10.02 14.06 -9.94
N PRO A 362 -10.06 14.25 -11.27
CA PRO A 362 -10.89 13.41 -12.13
C PRO A 362 -10.39 11.96 -12.11
N VAL A 363 -11.29 11.01 -12.31
CA VAL A 363 -10.98 9.56 -12.34
C VAL A 363 -9.86 9.22 -13.34
N SER A 364 -9.77 9.95 -14.45
CA SER A 364 -8.69 9.80 -15.45
C SER A 364 -7.29 10.05 -14.90
N GLU A 365 -7.15 10.70 -13.75
CA GLU A 365 -5.87 10.98 -13.09
C GLU A 365 -5.49 9.93 -12.03
N TYR A 366 -6.20 8.79 -11.92
CA TYR A 366 -5.94 7.73 -10.93
C TYR A 366 -4.45 7.34 -10.81
N LYS A 367 -3.69 7.40 -11.90
CA LYS A 367 -2.24 7.11 -11.91
C LYS A 367 -1.40 8.05 -11.03
N LYS A 368 -1.94 9.18 -10.58
CA LYS A 368 -1.21 10.19 -9.79
C LYS A 368 -1.31 10.00 -8.28
N LEU A 369 -2.19 9.13 -7.77
CA LEU A 369 -2.42 8.98 -6.32
C LEU A 369 -1.13 8.62 -5.56
N ALA A 370 -0.37 7.63 -6.02
CA ALA A 370 0.89 7.25 -5.38
C ALA A 370 1.93 8.39 -5.41
N THR A 371 1.93 9.21 -6.47
CA THR A 371 2.78 10.40 -6.54
C THR A 371 2.39 11.41 -5.47
N THR A 372 1.09 11.69 -5.31
CA THR A 372 0.58 12.60 -4.29
C THR A 372 0.91 12.12 -2.88
N ILE A 373 0.78 10.82 -2.59
CA ILE A 373 1.17 10.23 -1.31
C ILE A 373 2.67 10.39 -1.05
N VAL A 374 3.52 10.07 -2.03
CA VAL A 374 4.99 10.20 -1.90
C VAL A 374 5.41 11.66 -1.73
N GLU A 375 4.74 12.60 -2.41
CA GLU A 375 4.98 14.04 -2.23
C GLU A 375 4.59 14.51 -0.82
N ALA A 376 3.44 14.05 -0.30
CA ALA A 376 3.04 14.34 1.07
C ALA A 376 4.05 13.80 2.09
N ALA A 377 4.54 12.56 1.92
CA ALA A 377 5.58 11.98 2.75
C ALA A 377 6.88 12.80 2.72
N ARG A 378 7.33 13.17 1.52
CA ARG A 378 8.52 14.01 1.30
C ARG A 378 8.38 15.37 1.99
N ASP A 379 7.23 16.02 1.83
CA ASP A 379 6.97 17.34 2.38
C ASP A 379 6.78 17.28 3.91
N GLY A 380 6.39 16.11 4.45
CA GLY A 380 6.44 15.76 5.87
C GLY A 380 7.86 15.64 6.45
N GLY A 381 8.90 15.74 5.62
CA GLY A 381 10.29 15.90 6.06
C GLY A 381 11.13 14.63 6.05
N THR A 382 10.59 13.49 5.62
CA THR A 382 11.35 12.24 5.48
C THR A 382 12.60 12.42 4.62
N THR A 383 13.64 11.68 4.95
CA THR A 383 14.92 11.70 4.22
C THR A 383 15.19 10.41 3.45
N ASP A 384 14.32 9.42 3.61
CA ASP A 384 14.50 8.09 3.04
C ASP A 384 14.14 8.00 1.56
N ASN A 385 14.49 6.89 0.92
CA ASN A 385 13.84 6.45 -0.32
C ASN A 385 12.34 6.31 -0.08
N LEU A 386 11.55 6.62 -1.11
CA LEU A 386 10.09 6.66 -1.01
C LEU A 386 9.50 5.86 -2.15
N THR A 387 8.90 4.72 -1.83
CA THR A 387 8.27 3.84 -2.82
C THR A 387 6.85 3.50 -2.38
N CYS A 388 5.88 3.77 -3.26
CA CYS A 388 4.47 3.48 -3.04
C CYS A 388 3.86 2.89 -4.31
N VAL A 389 3.10 1.82 -4.15
CA VAL A 389 2.30 1.17 -5.19
C VAL A 389 0.87 1.05 -4.68
N ILE A 390 -0.08 1.59 -5.45
CA ILE A 390 -1.52 1.49 -5.22
C ILE A 390 -2.12 0.60 -6.29
N VAL A 391 -2.90 -0.39 -5.89
CA VAL A 391 -3.69 -1.25 -6.77
C VAL A 391 -5.16 -0.96 -6.51
N TYR A 392 -5.89 -0.59 -7.55
CA TYR A 392 -7.33 -0.32 -7.46
C TYR A 392 -8.08 -1.65 -7.54
N LEU A 393 -8.70 -2.03 -6.42
CA LEU A 393 -9.50 -3.26 -6.33
C LEU A 393 -10.90 -3.06 -6.91
N LYS A 394 -11.33 -1.80 -6.92
CA LYS A 394 -12.57 -1.33 -7.52
C LYS A 394 -12.29 -0.10 -8.40
N PRO A 395 -13.15 0.17 -9.39
CA PRO A 395 -13.15 1.44 -10.10
C PRO A 395 -13.17 2.64 -9.14
N LEU A 396 -12.43 3.70 -9.48
CA LEU A 396 -12.26 4.88 -8.61
C LEU A 396 -13.56 5.67 -8.41
N ASP A 397 -14.48 5.61 -9.35
CA ASP A 397 -15.83 6.17 -9.26
C ASP A 397 -16.66 5.47 -8.16
N GLU A 398 -16.53 4.15 -7.98
CA GLU A 398 -17.16 3.44 -6.86
C GLU A 398 -16.59 3.84 -5.50
N CYS A 399 -15.37 4.39 -5.46
CA CYS A 399 -14.77 4.92 -4.23
C CYS A 399 -15.41 6.25 -3.78
N THR A 400 -16.19 6.91 -4.66
CA THR A 400 -16.85 8.19 -4.39
C THR A 400 -18.31 8.05 -3.95
N GLU A 401 -18.89 6.84 -4.02
CA GLU A 401 -20.31 6.65 -3.69
C GLU A 401 -20.59 6.70 -2.18
N LYS A 402 -20.99 7.90 -1.72
CA LYS A 402 -22.01 8.18 -0.68
C LYS A 402 -21.73 7.80 0.79
N GLU A 403 -20.62 8.24 1.36
CA GLU A 403 -20.57 8.54 2.81
C GLU A 403 -20.50 10.06 3.11
N SER A 404 -20.10 10.88 2.14
CA SER A 404 -19.78 12.32 2.30
C SER A 404 -20.96 13.28 2.51
N THR A 405 -22.21 12.81 2.55
CA THR A 405 -23.36 13.68 2.86
C THR A 405 -23.95 13.40 4.22
N ASN A 406 -23.86 12.18 4.74
CA ASN A 406 -24.64 11.80 5.92
C ASN A 406 -23.94 12.17 7.23
N PHE A 407 -22.61 12.07 7.29
CA PHE A 407 -21.86 12.34 8.53
C PHE A 407 -21.71 13.84 8.83
N ASP A 408 -21.48 14.65 7.80
CA ASP A 408 -21.33 16.11 7.94
C ASP A 408 -22.68 16.79 8.29
N GLU A 409 -23.79 16.33 7.70
CA GLU A 409 -25.14 16.83 8.00
C GLU A 409 -25.54 16.54 9.46
N ILE A 410 -25.32 15.31 9.95
CA ILE A 410 -25.63 14.94 11.35
C ILE A 410 -24.76 15.74 12.31
N SER A 411 -23.45 15.84 12.03
CA SER A 411 -22.52 16.56 12.89
C SER A 411 -22.92 18.04 13.00
N LEU A 412 -23.22 18.69 11.89
CA LEU A 412 -23.70 20.07 11.87
C LEU A 412 -25.02 20.22 12.66
N ALA A 413 -25.99 19.32 12.45
CA ALA A 413 -27.26 19.35 13.18
C ALA A 413 -27.09 19.11 14.69
N VAL A 414 -26.13 18.27 15.11
CA VAL A 414 -25.78 18.07 16.51
C VAL A 414 -25.15 19.34 17.10
N TYR A 415 -24.23 20.00 16.39
CA TYR A 415 -23.66 21.28 16.86
C TYR A 415 -24.72 22.37 16.99
N CYS A 416 -25.59 22.55 15.99
CA CYS A 416 -26.72 23.47 16.09
C CYS A 416 -27.66 23.13 17.25
N SER A 417 -27.92 21.84 17.48
CA SER A 417 -28.72 21.37 18.63
C SER A 417 -28.08 21.70 19.98
N LEU A 418 -26.75 21.63 20.07
CA LEU A 418 -26.01 22.01 21.29
C LEU A 418 -26.11 23.50 21.59
N ASP A 419 -26.13 24.35 20.55
CA ASP A 419 -26.33 25.80 20.69
C ASP A 419 -27.74 26.13 21.21
N VAL A 420 -28.78 25.43 20.74
CA VAL A 420 -30.15 25.57 21.27
C VAL A 420 -30.21 25.22 22.76
N ILE A 421 -29.53 24.16 23.19
CA ILE A 421 -29.43 23.79 24.61
C ILE A 421 -28.66 24.86 25.42
N CYS A 422 -27.68 25.54 24.82
CA CYS A 422 -26.98 26.66 25.47
C CYS A 422 -27.89 27.87 25.66
N GLU A 423 -28.61 28.30 24.62
CA GLU A 423 -29.47 29.49 24.67
C GLU A 423 -30.62 29.36 25.68
N ASP A 424 -31.18 28.16 25.83
CA ASP A 424 -32.29 27.93 26.77
C ASP A 424 -31.85 27.97 28.25
N LYS A 425 -30.56 27.75 28.54
CA LYS A 425 -29.99 27.96 29.90
C LYS A 425 -29.93 29.43 30.30
N ASP A 426 -29.80 30.34 29.35
CA ASP A 426 -29.64 31.78 29.60
C ASP A 426 -30.99 32.52 29.77
N ARG A 427 -32.11 31.83 29.55
CA ARG A 427 -33.46 32.37 29.83
C ARG A 427 -33.78 32.29 31.32
N THR A 428 -33.50 33.39 32.03
CA THR A 428 -33.93 33.79 33.40
C THR A 428 -34.43 32.71 34.38
N PRO A 429 -33.82 32.56 35.57
CA PRO A 429 -34.25 31.59 36.57
C PRO A 429 -35.55 32.05 37.25
N SER A 430 -36.71 31.61 36.75
CA SER A 430 -37.95 31.71 37.53
C SER A 430 -37.94 30.64 38.62
N SER A 431 -38.04 31.06 39.87
CA SER A 431 -37.82 30.29 41.11
C SER A 431 -38.83 29.17 41.42
N SER A 432 -39.51 28.59 40.43
CA SER A 432 -40.49 27.51 40.68
C SER A 432 -40.58 26.43 39.61
N ARG A 433 -39.63 26.34 38.66
CA ARG A 433 -39.57 25.17 37.77
C ARG A 433 -38.73 24.09 38.43
N THR A 434 -39.35 22.99 38.83
CA THR A 434 -38.69 21.68 38.83
C THR A 434 -37.88 21.62 37.55
N GLN A 435 -36.55 21.54 37.64
CA GLN A 435 -35.67 21.64 36.48
C GLN A 435 -36.00 20.46 35.55
N GLU A 436 -36.86 20.68 34.56
CA GLU A 436 -37.21 19.63 33.60
C GLU A 436 -35.94 19.34 32.82
N LEU A 437 -35.34 18.20 33.13
CA LEU A 437 -34.09 17.74 32.51
C LEU A 437 -34.26 17.46 31.00
N TYR A 438 -35.51 17.31 30.55
CA TYR A 438 -35.84 17.09 29.16
C TYR A 438 -36.13 18.43 28.45
N VAL A 439 -35.27 18.79 27.51
CA VAL A 439 -35.37 20.01 26.70
C VAL A 439 -36.40 19.83 25.58
N GLY A 440 -36.61 18.59 25.12
CA GLY A 440 -37.57 18.28 24.06
C GLY A 440 -36.93 18.20 22.68
N LEU A 441 -37.77 18.30 21.65
CA LEU A 441 -37.34 18.33 20.25
C LEU A 441 -36.57 19.63 19.98
N LEU A 442 -35.32 19.51 19.54
CA LEU A 442 -34.42 20.62 19.24
C LEU A 442 -34.48 20.98 17.75
N LEU A 443 -34.35 19.97 16.90
CA LEU A 443 -34.36 20.10 15.46
C LEU A 443 -35.11 18.92 14.84
N GLU A 444 -35.77 19.20 13.73
CA GLU A 444 -36.43 18.21 12.89
C GLU A 444 -36.06 18.50 11.44
N ASP A 445 -35.58 17.46 10.75
CA ASP A 445 -35.43 17.47 9.31
C ASP A 445 -36.34 16.38 8.69
N ASN A 446 -36.40 16.33 7.36
CA ASN A 446 -37.27 15.38 6.64
C ASN A 446 -36.91 13.91 6.87
N LYS A 447 -35.76 13.62 7.49
CA LYS A 447 -35.23 12.28 7.74
C LYS A 447 -35.10 11.97 9.23
N ARG A 448 -35.00 12.96 10.13
CA ARG A 448 -34.57 12.77 11.52
C ARG A 448 -35.22 13.75 12.48
N LYS A 449 -35.23 13.35 13.77
CA LYS A 449 -35.60 14.20 14.90
C LYS A 449 -34.49 14.17 15.95
N PHE A 450 -34.10 15.35 16.41
CA PHE A 450 -33.05 15.56 17.40
C PHE A 450 -33.70 15.99 18.72
N TYR A 451 -33.51 15.22 19.77
CA TYR A 451 -34.04 15.53 21.10
C TYR A 451 -32.92 15.88 22.06
N GLY A 452 -33.16 16.85 22.92
CA GLY A 452 -32.22 17.33 23.92
C GLY A 452 -32.59 16.92 25.33
N PHE A 453 -31.57 16.55 26.10
CA PHE A 453 -31.67 16.37 27.53
C PHE A 453 -30.48 17.01 28.22
N LEU A 454 -30.79 17.83 29.21
CA LEU A 454 -29.82 18.49 30.06
C LEU A 454 -29.90 17.87 31.45
N THR A 455 -28.80 17.28 31.90
CA THR A 455 -28.74 16.66 33.22
C THR A 455 -28.53 17.72 34.31
N ASN A 456 -28.92 17.38 35.54
CA ASN A 456 -28.62 18.18 36.73
C ASN A 456 -27.10 18.28 37.02
N THR A 457 -26.30 17.43 36.38
CA THR A 457 -24.83 17.45 36.39
C THR A 457 -24.24 18.22 35.21
N ASN A 458 -25.03 19.03 34.50
CA ASN A 458 -24.63 19.85 33.34
C ASN A 458 -24.16 19.07 32.09
N HIS A 459 -24.37 17.76 32.02
CA HIS A 459 -24.12 17.01 30.80
C HIS A 459 -25.24 17.26 29.80
N LYS A 460 -24.87 17.46 28.54
CA LYS A 460 -25.81 17.63 27.42
C LYS A 460 -25.86 16.33 26.64
N ILE A 461 -27.04 15.74 26.52
CA ILE A 461 -27.27 14.52 25.78
C ILE A 461 -28.19 14.86 24.62
N ILE A 462 -27.82 14.46 23.41
CA ILE A 462 -28.65 14.55 22.23
C ILE A 462 -28.95 13.13 21.75
N LEU A 463 -30.23 12.82 21.56
CA LEU A 463 -30.65 11.58 20.91
C LEU A 463 -31.20 11.92 19.53
N VAL A 464 -30.69 11.21 18.53
CA VAL A 464 -31.08 11.35 17.12
C VAL A 464 -31.85 10.10 16.73
N PHE A 465 -33.06 10.30 16.20
CA PHE A 465 -33.89 9.23 15.68
C PHE A 465 -34.17 9.48 14.21
N ASP A 466 -34.05 8.44 13.39
CA ASP A 466 -34.56 8.49 12.02
C ASP A 466 -36.11 8.55 12.05
N GLN A 467 -36.70 9.33 11.16
CA GLN A 467 -38.15 9.43 11.01
C GLN A 467 -38.68 8.18 10.30
N PRO A 468 -39.55 7.39 10.95
CA PRO A 468 -40.17 6.25 10.30
C PRO A 468 -41.22 6.71 9.28
N GLN A 469 -41.32 6.00 8.16
CA GLN A 469 -42.34 6.26 7.12
C GLN A 469 -43.77 5.93 7.59
N GLU A 470 -43.91 5.12 8.65
CA GLU A 470 -45.19 4.75 9.25
C GLU A 470 -45.42 5.47 10.59
N ALA A 471 -46.60 6.09 10.74
CA ALA A 471 -46.98 6.86 11.94
C ALA A 471 -47.04 6.02 13.23
N SER A 472 -47.15 4.69 13.14
CA SER A 472 -47.17 3.75 14.28
C SER A 472 -45.81 3.55 14.96
N LEU A 473 -44.72 3.94 14.31
CA LEU A 473 -43.34 3.78 14.80
C LEU A 473 -42.75 5.08 15.38
N VAL A 474 -43.52 6.17 15.39
CA VAL A 474 -43.06 7.45 15.93
C VAL A 474 -43.01 7.37 17.45
N TYR A 475 -41.79 7.43 18.02
CA TYR A 475 -41.57 7.52 19.46
C TYR A 475 -42.31 8.72 20.04
N LYS A 476 -43.08 8.51 21.12
CA LYS A 476 -43.71 9.60 21.86
C LYS A 476 -42.72 10.21 22.85
N ASP A 477 -42.93 11.47 23.23
CA ASP A 477 -42.10 12.16 24.24
C ASP A 477 -41.89 11.36 25.52
N HIS A 478 -42.89 10.60 25.96
CA HIS A 478 -42.76 9.72 27.12
C HIS A 478 -41.70 8.64 26.93
N ASP A 479 -41.69 7.97 25.78
CA ASP A 479 -40.75 6.90 25.46
C ASP A 479 -39.32 7.46 25.38
N ILE A 480 -39.17 8.63 24.75
CA ILE A 480 -37.89 9.33 24.62
C ILE A 480 -37.35 9.72 25.99
N ARG A 481 -38.21 10.23 26.90
CA ARG A 481 -37.83 10.54 28.28
C ARG A 481 -37.35 9.30 29.04
N VAL A 482 -38.00 8.15 28.83
CA VAL A 482 -37.58 6.85 29.42
C VAL A 482 -36.20 6.43 28.88
N LEU A 483 -35.97 6.58 27.57
CA LEU A 483 -34.66 6.30 26.94
C LEU A 483 -33.55 7.18 27.52
N PHE A 484 -33.78 8.50 27.62
CA PHE A 484 -32.84 9.43 28.25
C PHE A 484 -32.52 9.04 29.69
N SER A 485 -33.54 8.69 30.49
CA SER A 485 -33.34 8.28 31.87
C SER A 485 -32.49 7.01 31.99
N ARG A 486 -32.70 6.03 31.10
CA ARG A 486 -31.90 4.79 31.07
C ARG A 486 -30.44 5.07 30.70
N ILE A 487 -30.21 5.85 29.65
CA ILE A 487 -28.86 6.22 29.19
C ILE A 487 -28.13 7.04 30.27
N HIS A 488 -28.79 8.05 30.83
CA HIS A 488 -28.21 8.88 31.88
C HIS A 488 -27.80 8.06 33.10
N THR A 489 -28.65 7.14 33.55
CA THR A 489 -28.34 6.27 34.70
C THR A 489 -27.12 5.40 34.42
N ALA A 490 -27.04 4.80 33.23
CA ALA A 490 -25.90 3.99 32.82
C ALA A 490 -24.61 4.81 32.69
N LEU A 491 -24.71 6.03 32.17
CA LEU A 491 -23.60 6.96 32.02
C LEU A 491 -23.08 7.43 33.39
N CYS A 492 -23.96 7.81 34.32
CA CYS A 492 -23.58 8.13 35.69
C CYS A 492 -22.89 6.95 36.37
N SER A 493 -23.41 5.73 36.22
CA SER A 493 -22.76 4.54 36.78
C SER A 493 -21.37 4.29 36.18
N ALA A 494 -21.15 4.64 34.91
CA ALA A 494 -19.86 4.49 34.26
C ALA A 494 -18.85 5.54 34.78
N PHE A 495 -19.28 6.80 34.96
CA PHE A 495 -18.43 7.86 35.52
C PHE A 495 -18.12 7.70 37.00
N MET A 496 -19.03 7.10 37.76
CA MET A 496 -18.82 6.80 39.19
C MET A 496 -17.97 5.53 39.40
N ASN A 497 -17.41 4.94 38.33
CA ASN A 497 -16.48 3.84 38.43
C ASN A 497 -15.16 4.33 39.07
N PRO A 498 -14.76 3.83 40.25
CA PRO A 498 -13.55 4.30 40.94
C PRO A 498 -12.25 3.98 40.19
N PHE A 499 -12.30 3.17 39.13
CA PHE A 499 -11.16 2.82 38.27
C PHE A 499 -11.15 3.60 36.95
N TYR A 500 -12.08 4.52 36.73
CA TYR A 500 -12.07 5.38 35.55
C TYR A 500 -11.15 6.58 35.74
N HIS A 501 -10.21 6.78 34.81
CA HIS A 501 -9.36 7.97 34.77
C HIS A 501 -9.87 8.96 33.71
N ILE A 502 -9.98 10.24 34.09
CA ILE A 502 -10.42 11.31 33.20
C ILE A 502 -9.45 11.41 32.01
N GLY A 503 -9.98 11.30 30.79
CA GLY A 503 -9.21 11.37 29.54
C GLY A 503 -9.00 10.01 28.86
N GLU A 504 -9.23 8.90 29.57
CA GLU A 504 -9.23 7.56 28.97
C GLU A 504 -10.60 7.23 28.33
N PRO A 505 -10.65 6.34 27.32
CA PRO A 505 -11.90 5.84 26.75
C PRO A 505 -12.80 5.20 27.83
N LEU A 506 -14.06 5.63 27.89
CA LEU A 506 -15.02 5.12 28.87
C LEU A 506 -15.49 3.70 28.52
N ASN A 507 -14.84 2.68 29.09
CA ASN A 507 -15.21 1.28 28.87
C ASN A 507 -16.22 0.78 29.93
N SER A 508 -17.52 0.76 29.59
CA SER A 508 -18.57 0.22 30.47
C SER A 508 -19.45 -0.81 29.76
N LYS A 509 -19.40 -2.07 30.22
CA LYS A 509 -20.26 -3.15 29.73
C LYS A 509 -21.75 -2.85 29.93
N VAL A 510 -22.10 -2.15 31.01
CA VAL A 510 -23.49 -1.77 31.32
C VAL A 510 -23.96 -0.67 30.37
N LEU A 511 -23.14 0.35 30.13
CA LEU A 511 -23.45 1.42 29.19
C LEU A 511 -23.61 0.87 27.78
N ASN A 512 -22.67 0.03 27.34
CA ASN A 512 -22.72 -0.61 26.02
C ASN A 512 -23.96 -1.49 25.87
N LYS A 513 -24.33 -2.25 26.91
CA LYS A 513 -25.55 -3.06 26.90
C LYS A 513 -26.81 -2.20 26.76
N VAL A 514 -26.92 -1.12 27.54
CA VAL A 514 -28.08 -0.21 27.47
C VAL A 514 -28.14 0.50 26.11
N ALA A 515 -27.01 0.96 25.58
CA ALA A 515 -26.94 1.55 24.25
C ALA A 515 -27.38 0.55 23.17
N ASN A 516 -26.88 -0.68 23.20
CA ASN A 516 -27.25 -1.73 22.24
C ASN A 516 -28.72 -2.14 22.35
N GLU A 517 -29.29 -2.24 23.56
CA GLU A 517 -30.73 -2.50 23.74
C GLU A 517 -31.61 -1.40 23.15
N ILE A 518 -31.14 -0.15 23.18
CA ILE A 518 -31.87 0.99 22.60
C ILE A 518 -31.72 1.02 21.09
N LEU A 519 -30.52 0.72 20.57
CA LEU A 519 -30.25 0.66 19.13
C LEU A 519 -30.95 -0.53 18.44
N LEU A 520 -31.08 -1.67 19.12
CA LEU A 520 -31.78 -2.87 18.60
C LEU A 520 -33.31 -2.79 18.71
N ALA A 521 -33.83 -1.79 19.43
CA ALA A 521 -35.27 -1.54 19.54
C ALA A 521 -35.80 -0.57 18.46
N GLN A 522 -34.92 -0.04 17.61
CA GLN A 522 -35.24 0.85 16.49
C GLN A 522 -35.69 0.11 15.23
#